data_AF-A0A8J3QWX5-F1
#
_entry.id   AF-A0A8J3QWX5-F1
#
_cell.length_a   1.000
_cell.length_b   1.000
_cell.length_c   1.000
_cell.angle_alpha   90.00
_cell.angle_beta   90.00
_cell.angle_gamma   90.00
#
_symmetry.space_group_name_H-M   'P 1'
#
loop_
_entity.id
_entity.type
_entity.pdbx_description
1 polymer ?
#
loop_
_entity_poly.entity_id
_entity_poly.type
_entity_poly.pdbx_seq_one_letter_code
_entity_poly.pdbx_strand_id
1 'polypeptide(L)'
;MRVLRLGAIVAAVVLVVVVGVTLLIQTGPPSKDDLMRQAGLVGKSQLLVGVLDDEPGISYRDPQTGQYSGFDIDMTYLVASDLGFDRASVRFLPIQSKDRARMQAQDGDQFLTVDLVVASYSITSQRAAQPGVNFSASYLNTAQSVLTRRGHAPVQAWSDLTGERVCTITTSTSLLSQQNNIVKVERNKISECVTDLLAGKIDAVTTDAVILAGFVHQHPGQLMLNALGIDFDEQWGMNVGDNLALRTLVNLSLYHSRYDATDRRWEDAFERDLRPEQHDSLPQEVANDRQPPVAKVRVREWPWEK
;
A
#
# COMPACT_ATOMS: atom_id res chain seq x y z
N MET A 1 -14.10 56.55 -34.57
CA MET A 1 -13.04 56.64 -33.52
C MET A 1 -13.33 55.82 -32.27
N ARG A 2 -14.52 55.86 -31.66
CA ARG A 2 -14.82 55.07 -30.43
C ARG A 2 -14.80 53.55 -30.63
N VAL A 3 -15.31 53.04 -31.74
CA VAL A 3 -15.34 51.59 -32.05
C VAL A 3 -13.94 51.00 -32.22
N LEU A 4 -13.03 51.71 -32.88
CA LEU A 4 -11.62 51.31 -33.05
C LEU A 4 -10.86 51.27 -31.72
N ARG A 5 -11.13 52.22 -30.81
CA ARG A 5 -10.53 52.24 -29.46
C ARG A 5 -11.04 51.08 -28.60
N LEU A 6 -12.33 50.78 -28.67
CA LEU A 6 -12.92 49.64 -27.96
C LEU A 6 -12.32 48.31 -28.46
N GLY A 7 -12.19 48.15 -29.79
CA GLY A 7 -11.57 46.97 -30.39
C GLY A 7 -10.10 46.78 -29.98
N ALA A 8 -9.32 47.85 -29.91
CA ALA A 8 -7.93 47.79 -29.44
C ALA A 8 -7.81 47.41 -27.96
N ILE A 9 -8.71 47.93 -27.10
CA ILE A 9 -8.73 47.57 -25.67
C ILE A 9 -9.11 46.10 -25.49
N VAL A 10 -10.13 45.62 -26.21
CA VAL A 10 -10.53 44.20 -26.16
C VAL A 10 -9.38 43.30 -26.62
N ALA A 11 -8.73 43.64 -27.73
CA ALA A 11 -7.58 42.87 -28.23
C ALA A 11 -6.42 42.83 -27.23
N ALA A 12 -6.11 43.96 -26.58
CA ALA A 12 -5.06 44.04 -25.55
C ALA A 12 -5.40 43.19 -24.31
N VAL A 13 -6.65 43.24 -23.85
CA VAL A 13 -7.11 42.42 -22.71
C VAL A 13 -7.04 40.94 -23.06
N VAL A 14 -7.51 40.53 -24.25
CA VAL A 14 -7.41 39.14 -24.71
C VAL A 14 -5.95 38.69 -24.77
N LEU A 15 -5.04 39.52 -25.30
CA LEU A 15 -3.62 39.19 -25.36
C LEU A 15 -3.02 39.01 -23.95
N VAL A 16 -3.33 39.90 -23.00
CA VAL A 16 -2.87 39.79 -21.61
C VAL A 16 -3.38 38.51 -20.96
N VAL A 17 -4.65 38.16 -21.17
CA VAL A 17 -5.24 36.90 -20.66
C VAL A 17 -4.54 35.70 -21.29
N VAL A 18 -4.36 35.67 -22.61
CA VAL A 18 -3.70 34.56 -23.32
C VAL A 18 -2.25 34.40 -22.85
N VAL A 19 -1.49 35.49 -22.76
CA VAL A 19 -0.11 35.47 -22.27
C VAL A 19 -0.06 35.01 -20.81
N GLY A 20 -0.95 35.52 -19.95
CA GLY A 20 -1.06 35.13 -18.56
C GLY A 20 -1.36 33.65 -18.37
N VAL A 21 -2.35 33.11 -19.11
CA VAL A 21 -2.69 31.69 -19.08
C VAL A 21 -1.54 30.84 -19.62
N THR A 22 -0.86 31.28 -20.69
CA THR A 22 0.29 30.55 -21.26
C THR A 22 1.46 30.48 -20.27
N LEU A 23 1.79 31.60 -19.61
CA LEU A 23 2.80 31.64 -18.55
C LEU A 23 2.42 30.72 -17.38
N LEU A 24 1.15 30.73 -16.93
CA LEU A 24 0.66 29.84 -15.87
C LEU A 24 0.74 28.36 -16.26
N ILE A 25 0.49 28.03 -17.52
CA ILE A 25 0.61 26.65 -18.02
C ILE A 25 2.08 26.20 -18.04
N GLN A 26 2.99 27.05 -18.53
CA GLN A 26 4.42 26.73 -18.68
C GLN A 26 5.20 26.71 -17.37
N THR A 27 4.83 27.56 -16.41
CA THR A 27 5.58 27.75 -15.14
C THR A 27 4.87 27.17 -13.91
N GLY A 28 3.58 26.88 -14.04
CA GLY A 28 2.79 26.27 -12.97
C GLY A 28 3.02 24.76 -12.82
N PRO A 29 2.50 24.16 -11.74
CA PRO A 29 2.52 22.70 -11.60
C PRO A 29 1.77 22.02 -12.76
N PRO A 30 2.10 20.77 -13.11
CA PRO A 30 1.37 20.02 -14.14
C PRO A 30 -0.09 19.84 -13.73
N SER A 31 -1.00 19.75 -14.70
CA SER A 31 -2.38 19.31 -14.43
C SER A 31 -2.44 17.79 -14.22
N LYS A 32 -3.58 17.30 -13.74
CA LYS A 32 -3.86 15.85 -13.67
C LYS A 32 -3.69 15.19 -15.04
N ASP A 33 -4.21 15.79 -16.10
CA ASP A 33 -4.08 15.27 -17.47
C ASP A 33 -2.62 15.22 -17.96
N ASP A 34 -1.80 16.22 -17.60
CA ASP A 34 -0.37 16.23 -17.93
C ASP A 34 0.34 15.07 -17.23
N LEU A 35 0.04 14.84 -15.95
CA LEU A 35 0.58 13.72 -15.18
C LEU A 35 0.10 12.37 -15.72
N MET A 36 -1.17 12.23 -16.10
CA MET A 36 -1.71 11.01 -16.70
C MET A 36 -0.98 10.65 -18.00
N ARG A 37 -0.68 11.65 -18.84
CA ARG A 37 0.12 11.47 -20.06
C ARG A 37 1.57 11.09 -19.74
N GLN A 38 2.22 11.80 -18.83
CA GLN A 38 3.61 11.53 -18.42
C GLN A 38 3.76 10.15 -17.79
N ALA A 39 2.76 9.71 -17.04
CA ALA A 39 2.71 8.38 -16.43
C ALA A 39 2.42 7.25 -17.42
N GLY A 40 2.12 7.57 -18.69
CA GLY A 40 1.78 6.58 -19.70
C GLY A 40 0.42 5.90 -19.49
N LEU A 41 -0.50 6.56 -18.78
CA LEU A 41 -1.82 6.01 -18.45
C LEU A 41 -2.90 6.37 -19.49
N VAL A 42 -2.70 7.45 -20.26
CA VAL A 42 -3.66 7.86 -21.30
C VAL A 42 -3.72 6.81 -22.41
N GLY A 43 -4.92 6.24 -22.61
CA GLY A 43 -5.15 5.19 -23.61
C GLY A 43 -4.69 3.80 -23.18
N LYS A 44 -4.19 3.65 -21.95
CA LYS A 44 -3.81 2.35 -21.40
C LYS A 44 -5.08 1.55 -21.05
N SER A 45 -5.15 0.30 -21.50
CA SER A 45 -6.35 -0.55 -21.34
C SER A 45 -6.48 -1.17 -19.96
N GLN A 46 -5.36 -1.51 -19.32
CA GLN A 46 -5.35 -2.14 -18.00
C GLN A 46 -4.24 -1.57 -17.13
N LEU A 47 -4.53 -1.37 -15.84
CA LEU A 47 -3.52 -1.08 -14.83
C LEU A 47 -2.99 -2.41 -14.28
N LEU A 48 -1.71 -2.69 -14.46
CA LEU A 48 -1.08 -3.91 -13.95
C LEU A 48 -0.58 -3.65 -12.53
N VAL A 49 -1.06 -4.43 -11.56
CA VAL A 49 -0.73 -4.22 -10.14
C VAL A 49 -0.16 -5.49 -9.53
N GLY A 50 1.06 -5.40 -9.00
CA GLY A 50 1.71 -6.47 -8.26
C GLY A 50 1.21 -6.49 -6.81
N VAL A 51 0.61 -7.61 -6.40
CA VAL A 51 0.04 -7.79 -5.06
C VAL A 51 0.46 -9.14 -4.47
N LEU A 52 0.52 -9.26 -3.15
CA LEU A 52 0.69 -10.57 -2.50
C LEU A 52 -0.60 -11.40 -2.65
N ASP A 53 -0.55 -12.70 -2.38
CA ASP A 53 -1.69 -13.59 -2.62
C ASP A 53 -2.03 -14.49 -1.43
N ASP A 54 -1.32 -14.36 -0.30
CA ASP A 54 -1.41 -15.27 0.84
C ASP A 54 -1.59 -14.57 2.20
N GLU A 55 -2.03 -13.30 2.21
CA GLU A 55 -2.23 -12.51 3.43
C GLU A 55 -3.74 -12.22 3.61
N PRO A 56 -4.48 -13.01 4.43
CA PRO A 56 -5.88 -12.77 4.74
C PRO A 56 -6.10 -11.36 5.28
N GLY A 57 -7.19 -10.70 4.88
CA GLY A 57 -7.50 -9.30 5.26
C GLY A 57 -6.70 -8.24 4.51
N ILE A 58 -5.51 -8.58 4.01
CA ILE A 58 -4.59 -7.63 3.36
C ILE A 58 -4.60 -7.79 1.84
N SER A 59 -4.10 -8.93 1.37
CA SER A 59 -4.07 -9.30 -0.04
C SER A 59 -4.11 -10.82 -0.15
N TYR A 60 -5.31 -11.34 -0.34
CA TYR A 60 -5.58 -12.77 -0.41
C TYR A 60 -6.17 -13.12 -1.76
N ARG A 61 -5.63 -14.16 -2.39
CA ARG A 61 -6.22 -14.76 -3.59
C ARG A 61 -6.97 -16.03 -3.21
N ASP A 62 -8.28 -16.00 -3.31
CA ASP A 62 -9.12 -17.16 -3.05
C ASP A 62 -8.72 -18.30 -4.02
N PRO A 63 -8.31 -19.47 -3.53
CA PRO A 63 -7.83 -20.56 -4.38
C PRO A 63 -8.95 -21.24 -5.18
N GLN A 64 -10.22 -21.07 -4.79
CA GLN A 64 -11.39 -21.64 -5.46
C GLN A 64 -11.89 -20.73 -6.58
N THR A 65 -11.98 -19.43 -6.32
CA THR A 65 -12.54 -18.45 -7.27
C THR A 65 -11.46 -17.70 -8.06
N GLY A 66 -10.23 -17.68 -7.57
CA GLY A 66 -9.13 -16.89 -8.11
C GLY A 66 -9.26 -15.38 -7.89
N GLN A 67 -10.27 -14.94 -7.13
CA GLN A 67 -10.52 -13.53 -6.85
C GLN A 67 -9.60 -13.00 -5.75
N TYR A 68 -9.19 -11.74 -5.91
CA TYR A 68 -8.40 -11.02 -4.92
C TYR A 68 -9.32 -10.22 -3.99
N SER A 69 -9.00 -10.21 -2.70
CA SER A 69 -9.69 -9.43 -1.68
C SER A 69 -8.73 -8.96 -0.59
N GLY A 70 -9.11 -7.90 0.12
CA GLY A 70 -8.38 -7.37 1.27
C GLY A 70 -8.02 -5.90 1.10
N PHE A 71 -7.44 -5.34 2.15
CA PHE A 71 -7.16 -3.91 2.26
C PHE A 71 -6.26 -3.37 1.12
N ASP A 72 -5.20 -4.08 0.74
CA ASP A 72 -4.32 -3.66 -0.37
C ASP A 72 -5.06 -3.63 -1.72
N ILE A 73 -6.02 -4.56 -1.90
CA ILE A 73 -6.86 -4.65 -3.09
C ILE A 73 -7.81 -3.45 -3.18
N ASP A 74 -8.42 -3.08 -2.06
CA ASP A 74 -9.33 -1.95 -2.02
C ASP A 74 -8.61 -0.60 -2.09
N MET A 75 -7.42 -0.49 -1.49
CA MET A 75 -6.54 0.67 -1.69
C MET A 75 -6.08 0.80 -3.15
N THR A 76 -5.84 -0.33 -3.83
CA THR A 76 -5.57 -0.32 -5.28
C THR A 76 -6.78 0.21 -6.05
N TYR A 77 -7.99 -0.25 -5.75
CA TYR A 77 -9.20 0.22 -6.42
C TYR A 77 -9.51 1.69 -6.16
N LEU A 78 -9.24 2.19 -4.96
CA LEU A 78 -9.33 3.61 -4.61
C LEU A 78 -8.48 4.44 -5.56
N VAL A 79 -7.19 4.09 -5.68
CA VAL A 79 -6.25 4.79 -6.56
C VAL A 79 -6.63 4.61 -8.03
N ALA A 80 -6.95 3.39 -8.46
CA ALA A 80 -7.28 3.07 -9.84
C ALA A 80 -8.50 3.86 -10.34
N SER A 81 -9.53 4.01 -9.51
CA SER A 81 -10.71 4.82 -9.83
C SER A 81 -10.35 6.28 -10.08
N ASP A 82 -9.46 6.86 -9.26
CA ASP A 82 -9.03 8.25 -9.43
C ASP A 82 -8.13 8.43 -10.66
N LEU A 83 -7.47 7.36 -11.10
CA LEU A 83 -6.73 7.27 -12.36
C LEU A 83 -7.64 6.97 -13.58
N GLY A 84 -8.95 6.79 -13.38
CA GLY A 84 -9.90 6.53 -14.47
C GLY A 84 -9.98 5.07 -14.93
N PHE A 85 -9.43 4.13 -14.15
CA PHE A 85 -9.59 2.70 -14.38
C PHE A 85 -10.77 2.18 -13.56
N ASP A 86 -11.72 1.50 -14.21
CA ASP A 86 -12.73 0.73 -13.49
C ASP A 86 -12.14 -0.54 -12.89
N ARG A 87 -12.89 -1.20 -12.01
CA ARG A 87 -12.42 -2.43 -11.34
C ARG A 87 -12.04 -3.54 -12.33
N ALA A 88 -12.71 -3.63 -13.48
CA ALA A 88 -12.47 -4.64 -14.50
C ALA A 88 -11.18 -4.38 -15.30
N SER A 89 -10.72 -3.14 -15.33
CA SER A 89 -9.47 -2.71 -15.98
C SER A 89 -8.26 -2.80 -15.05
N VAL A 90 -8.44 -3.19 -13.79
CA VAL A 90 -7.31 -3.49 -12.88
C VAL A 90 -6.99 -4.96 -12.97
N ARG A 91 -5.74 -5.28 -13.33
CA ARG A 91 -5.24 -6.66 -13.38
C ARG A 91 -4.23 -6.88 -12.27
N PHE A 92 -4.65 -7.65 -11.28
CA PHE A 92 -3.77 -8.11 -10.20
C PHE A 92 -2.89 -9.27 -10.67
N LEU A 93 -1.60 -9.17 -10.36
CA LEU A 93 -0.60 -10.20 -10.63
C LEU A 93 0.12 -10.56 -9.32
N PRO A 94 0.24 -11.85 -8.97
CA PRO A 94 0.92 -12.25 -7.75
C PRO A 94 2.40 -11.88 -7.80
N ILE A 95 2.88 -11.19 -6.77
CA ILE A 95 4.29 -10.83 -6.59
C ILE A 95 4.84 -11.52 -5.35
N GLN A 96 6.13 -11.85 -5.34
CA GLN A 96 6.79 -12.27 -4.10
C GLN A 96 7.39 -11.06 -3.38
N SER A 97 7.49 -11.12 -2.05
CA SER A 97 8.02 -10.03 -1.22
C SER A 97 9.43 -9.58 -1.62
N LYS A 98 10.24 -10.47 -2.20
CA LYS A 98 11.60 -10.17 -2.72
C LYS A 98 11.60 -9.41 -4.06
N ASP A 99 10.51 -9.51 -4.82
CA ASP A 99 10.41 -8.96 -6.17
C ASP A 99 9.69 -7.60 -6.19
N ARG A 100 9.13 -7.15 -5.06
CA ARG A 100 8.47 -5.84 -4.86
C ARG A 100 9.31 -4.66 -5.32
N ALA A 101 10.63 -4.69 -5.07
CA ALA A 101 11.55 -3.63 -5.47
C ALA A 101 11.77 -3.59 -6.98
N ARG A 102 11.82 -4.76 -7.64
CA ARG A 102 12.00 -4.89 -9.09
C ARG A 102 10.69 -4.78 -9.87
N MET A 103 9.56 -4.73 -9.16
CA MET A 103 8.20 -4.69 -9.71
C MET A 103 7.94 -5.83 -10.70
N GLN A 104 8.50 -7.01 -10.44
CA GLN A 104 8.34 -8.19 -11.29
C GLN A 104 7.28 -9.11 -10.67
N ALA A 105 6.08 -9.12 -11.23
CA ALA A 105 5.01 -10.03 -10.83
C ALA A 105 4.93 -11.25 -11.76
N GLN A 106 4.43 -12.36 -11.25
CA GLN A 106 4.27 -13.59 -12.02
C GLN A 106 3.01 -13.54 -12.88
N ASP A 107 3.13 -13.95 -14.14
CA ASP A 107 2.03 -14.16 -15.08
C ASP A 107 2.22 -15.51 -15.78
N GLY A 108 1.55 -16.54 -15.26
CA GLY A 108 1.81 -17.93 -15.65
C GLY A 108 3.27 -18.31 -15.38
N ASP A 109 3.98 -18.71 -16.44
CA ASP A 109 5.40 -19.10 -16.38
C ASP A 109 6.37 -17.93 -16.62
N GLN A 110 5.86 -16.72 -16.79
CA GLN A 110 6.65 -15.52 -17.09
C GLN A 110 6.60 -14.51 -15.94
N PHE A 111 7.54 -13.57 -15.96
CA PHE A 111 7.50 -12.38 -15.11
C PHE A 111 7.17 -11.15 -15.97
N LEU A 112 6.32 -10.29 -15.44
CA LEU A 112 5.95 -9.02 -16.04
C LEU A 112 6.30 -7.87 -15.10
N THR A 113 6.82 -6.78 -15.68
CA THR A 113 6.92 -5.51 -14.97
C THR A 113 5.52 -4.93 -14.79
N VAL A 114 5.12 -4.70 -13.54
CA VAL A 114 3.84 -4.06 -13.20
C VAL A 114 3.96 -2.53 -13.17
N ASP A 115 2.82 -1.83 -13.22
CA ASP A 115 2.78 -0.37 -13.14
C ASP A 115 2.86 0.13 -11.69
N LEU A 116 2.32 -0.65 -10.77
CA LEU A 116 2.18 -0.31 -9.35
C LEU A 116 2.37 -1.58 -8.51
N VAL A 117 3.04 -1.46 -7.37
CA VAL A 117 3.10 -2.54 -6.36
C VAL A 117 2.37 -2.07 -5.10
N VAL A 118 1.35 -2.83 -4.70
CA VAL A 118 0.59 -2.66 -3.46
C VAL A 118 0.62 -4.02 -2.75
N ALA A 119 1.59 -4.18 -1.85
CA ALA A 119 1.99 -5.51 -1.37
C ALA A 119 2.61 -5.41 0.03
N SER A 120 1.82 -4.91 1.01
CA SER A 120 2.18 -4.74 2.42
C SER A 120 3.62 -4.22 2.61
N TYR A 121 3.96 -3.16 1.87
CA TYR A 121 5.35 -2.78 1.63
C TYR A 121 5.75 -1.58 2.48
N SER A 122 6.38 -1.86 3.63
CA SER A 122 6.84 -0.83 4.54
C SER A 122 7.91 0.09 3.93
N ILE A 123 7.75 1.38 4.19
CA ILE A 123 8.64 2.46 3.78
C ILE A 123 9.80 2.50 4.78
N THR A 124 10.99 2.14 4.32
CA THR A 124 12.23 2.29 5.10
C THR A 124 13.30 3.00 4.29
N SER A 125 14.27 3.62 4.96
CA SER A 125 15.41 4.26 4.30
C SER A 125 16.20 3.28 3.43
N GLN A 126 16.37 2.03 3.89
CA GLN A 126 17.03 0.99 3.13
C GLN A 126 16.27 0.62 1.85
N ARG A 127 14.93 0.46 1.93
CA ARG A 127 14.10 0.15 0.76
C ARG A 127 14.05 1.33 -0.21
N ALA A 128 13.90 2.56 0.29
CA ALA A 128 13.89 3.77 -0.54
C ALA A 128 15.24 4.07 -1.21
N ALA A 129 16.35 3.51 -0.70
CA ALA A 129 17.67 3.62 -1.32
C ALA A 129 17.89 2.59 -2.44
N GLN A 130 16.99 1.62 -2.63
CA GLN A 130 17.11 0.63 -3.70
C GLN A 130 16.82 1.28 -5.07
N PRO A 131 17.56 0.90 -6.12
CA PRO A 131 17.30 1.41 -7.47
C PRO A 131 15.87 1.11 -7.92
N GLY A 132 15.19 2.12 -8.47
CA GLY A 132 13.83 1.99 -8.98
C GLY A 132 12.75 1.88 -7.91
N VAL A 133 13.05 2.10 -6.62
CA VAL A 133 12.03 2.11 -5.57
C VAL A 133 11.63 3.55 -5.25
N ASN A 134 10.40 3.90 -5.58
CA ASN A 134 9.80 5.18 -5.18
C ASN A 134 8.43 4.92 -4.55
N PHE A 135 8.34 5.18 -3.25
CA PHE A 135 7.10 5.01 -2.49
C PHE A 135 6.14 6.18 -2.66
N SER A 136 4.84 5.89 -2.66
CA SER A 136 3.80 6.83 -2.32
C SER A 136 3.92 7.31 -0.86
N ALA A 137 3.04 8.23 -0.46
CA ALA A 137 2.75 8.46 0.94
C ALA A 137 2.23 7.16 1.59
N SER A 138 2.38 7.05 2.92
CA SER A 138 1.85 5.92 3.66
C SER A 138 0.33 5.85 3.53
N TYR A 139 -0.21 4.65 3.31
CA TYR A 139 -1.65 4.39 3.31
C TYR A 139 -2.11 3.57 4.53
N LEU A 140 -1.21 2.96 5.28
CA LEU A 140 -1.51 2.24 6.52
C LEU A 140 -0.32 2.32 7.46
N ASN A 141 -0.58 2.46 8.76
CA ASN A 141 0.43 2.32 9.80
C ASN A 141 0.08 1.13 10.70
N THR A 142 1.02 0.21 10.87
CA THR A 142 0.93 -1.01 11.68
C THR A 142 2.16 -1.12 12.59
N ALA A 143 2.14 -2.07 13.52
CA ALA A 143 3.26 -2.39 14.40
C ALA A 143 3.81 -3.78 14.05
N GLN A 144 5.03 -4.10 14.51
CA GLN A 144 5.54 -5.49 14.50
C GLN A 144 4.90 -6.32 15.62
N SER A 145 4.67 -7.61 15.36
CA SER A 145 4.09 -8.53 16.33
C SER A 145 4.61 -9.96 16.18
N VAL A 146 4.21 -10.81 17.13
CA VAL A 146 4.53 -12.23 17.16
C VAL A 146 3.24 -13.04 17.30
N LEU A 147 3.01 -13.94 16.36
CA LEU A 147 1.94 -14.91 16.35
C LEU A 147 2.43 -16.22 16.97
N THR A 148 1.71 -16.73 17.96
CA THR A 148 1.96 -18.04 18.57
C THR A 148 0.68 -18.88 18.60
N ARG A 149 0.81 -20.19 18.87
CA ARG A 149 -0.36 -21.03 19.17
C ARG A 149 -0.95 -20.61 20.51
N ARG A 150 -2.28 -20.69 20.65
CA ARG A 150 -2.94 -20.51 21.95
C ARG A 150 -2.39 -21.51 22.97
N GLY A 151 -2.15 -21.02 24.18
CA GLY A 151 -1.54 -21.79 25.27
C GLY A 151 -0.01 -21.73 25.29
N HIS A 152 0.64 -21.10 24.30
CA HIS A 152 2.04 -20.68 24.43
C HIS A 152 2.18 -19.61 25.52
N ALA A 153 3.36 -19.54 26.16
CA ALA A 153 3.62 -18.56 27.20
C ALA A 153 3.59 -17.13 26.61
N PRO A 154 3.02 -16.12 27.30
CA PRO A 154 2.96 -14.77 26.75
C PRO A 154 4.34 -14.25 26.33
N VAL A 155 4.43 -13.69 25.12
CA VAL A 155 5.66 -13.07 24.59
C VAL A 155 5.54 -11.56 24.75
N GLN A 156 6.42 -10.94 25.52
CA GLN A 156 6.45 -9.49 25.73
C GLN A 156 7.72 -8.85 25.16
N ALA A 157 8.78 -9.64 24.98
CA ALA A 157 10.03 -9.21 24.38
C ALA A 157 10.70 -10.35 23.61
N TRP A 158 11.67 -10.00 22.75
CA TRP A 158 12.47 -10.97 22.00
C TRP A 158 13.21 -11.99 22.89
N SER A 159 13.52 -11.62 24.14
CA SER A 159 14.14 -12.53 25.11
C SER A 159 13.28 -13.74 25.46
N ASP A 160 11.95 -13.61 25.37
CA ASP A 160 11.00 -14.69 25.71
C ASP A 160 11.01 -15.80 24.65
N LEU A 161 11.55 -15.52 23.46
CA LEU A 161 11.69 -16.45 22.35
C LEU A 161 13.10 -17.09 22.27
N THR A 162 13.90 -16.95 23.33
CA THR A 162 15.27 -17.48 23.35
C THR A 162 15.28 -19.00 23.17
N GLY A 163 15.99 -19.48 22.16
CA GLY A 163 16.09 -20.88 21.78
C GLY A 163 14.90 -21.40 20.97
N GLU A 164 13.85 -20.60 20.80
CA GLU A 164 12.67 -20.98 20.02
C GLU A 164 12.89 -20.86 18.51
N ARG A 165 12.12 -21.63 17.74
CA ARG A 165 12.09 -21.53 16.27
C ARG A 165 11.08 -20.47 15.86
N VAL A 166 11.57 -19.35 15.35
CA VAL A 166 10.73 -18.22 14.95
C VAL A 166 10.82 -18.03 13.44
N CYS A 167 9.66 -18.05 12.78
CA CYS A 167 9.55 -17.92 11.33
C CYS A 167 9.22 -16.49 10.89
N THR A 168 9.82 -16.05 9.79
CA THR A 168 9.46 -14.80 9.11
C THR A 168 9.67 -14.93 7.60
N ILE A 169 9.30 -13.90 6.84
CA ILE A 169 9.59 -13.82 5.41
C ILE A 169 11.03 -13.31 5.23
N THR A 170 11.81 -13.88 4.30
CA THR A 170 13.23 -13.51 4.04
C THR A 170 13.46 -12.01 3.84
N THR A 171 12.48 -11.27 3.29
CA THR A 171 12.60 -9.81 3.03
C THR A 171 11.73 -8.94 3.95
N SER A 172 11.33 -9.51 5.10
CA SER A 172 10.58 -8.84 6.16
C SER A 172 11.38 -7.70 6.80
N THR A 173 10.67 -6.69 7.31
CA THR A 173 11.24 -5.64 8.18
C THR A 173 11.37 -6.08 9.64
N SER A 174 10.90 -7.28 9.98
CA SER A 174 10.97 -7.82 11.33
C SER A 174 12.38 -7.72 11.92
N LEU A 175 12.44 -7.32 13.20
CA LEU A 175 13.67 -7.23 13.98
C LEU A 175 14.27 -8.60 14.32
N LEU A 176 13.65 -9.71 13.87
CA LEU A 176 14.15 -11.07 14.05
C LEU A 176 15.59 -11.23 13.54
N SER A 177 15.92 -10.57 12.42
CA SER A 177 17.28 -10.61 11.85
C SER A 177 18.36 -10.14 12.84
N GLN A 178 18.01 -9.28 13.79
CA GLN A 178 18.90 -8.71 14.81
C GLN A 178 19.02 -9.60 16.06
N GLN A 179 18.24 -10.68 16.17
CA GLN A 179 18.21 -11.56 17.35
C GLN A 179 19.19 -12.72 17.18
N ASN A 180 20.16 -12.86 18.07
CA ASN A 180 21.20 -13.90 17.96
C ASN A 180 20.85 -15.20 18.68
N ASN A 181 19.95 -15.15 19.65
CA ASN A 181 19.62 -16.30 20.50
C ASN A 181 18.31 -16.98 20.11
N ILE A 182 17.80 -16.72 18.89
CA ILE A 182 16.57 -17.28 18.35
C ILE A 182 16.91 -18.14 17.14
N VAL A 183 16.28 -19.31 17.01
CA VAL A 183 16.44 -20.18 15.84
C VAL A 183 15.58 -19.62 14.70
N LYS A 184 16.22 -18.97 13.73
CA LYS A 184 15.52 -18.30 12.62
C LYS A 184 15.07 -19.30 11.55
N VAL A 185 13.81 -19.20 11.16
CA VAL A 185 13.25 -19.93 10.01
C VAL A 185 12.77 -18.91 9.01
N GLU A 186 13.17 -19.06 7.75
CA GLU A 186 12.72 -18.17 6.68
C GLU A 186 11.89 -18.92 5.65
N ARG A 187 10.87 -18.22 5.14
CA ARG A 187 9.96 -18.68 4.09
C ARG A 187 9.77 -17.58 3.05
N ASN A 188 9.24 -17.96 1.89
CA ASN A 188 8.88 -17.00 0.85
C ASN A 188 7.48 -16.43 1.08
N LYS A 189 6.61 -17.22 1.69
CA LYS A 189 5.20 -16.92 1.96
C LYS A 189 4.94 -17.00 3.46
N ILE A 190 4.17 -16.05 3.99
CA ILE A 190 3.85 -16.03 5.43
C ILE A 190 2.90 -17.16 5.80
N SER A 191 2.02 -17.55 4.88
CA SER A 191 1.14 -18.73 5.02
C SER A 191 1.91 -20.04 5.25
N GLU A 192 3.13 -20.18 4.71
CA GLU A 192 4.02 -21.33 4.97
C GLU A 192 4.51 -21.33 6.42
N CYS A 193 4.88 -20.17 6.98
CA CYS A 193 5.21 -20.03 8.38
C CYS A 193 4.02 -20.40 9.27
N VAL A 194 2.83 -19.90 8.98
CA VAL A 194 1.61 -20.17 9.77
C VAL A 194 1.23 -21.65 9.71
N THR A 195 1.38 -22.30 8.54
CA THR A 195 1.17 -23.74 8.39
C THR A 195 2.15 -24.54 9.27
N ASP A 196 3.44 -24.18 9.26
CA ASP A 196 4.44 -24.84 10.10
C ASP A 196 4.19 -24.56 11.61
N LEU A 197 3.65 -23.39 11.97
CA LEU A 197 3.24 -23.05 13.33
C LEU A 197 2.09 -23.94 13.81
N LEU A 198 1.03 -24.06 13.02
CA LEU A 198 -0.11 -24.92 13.34
C LEU A 198 0.30 -26.40 13.44
N ALA A 199 1.27 -26.83 12.63
CA ALA A 199 1.83 -28.18 12.66
C ALA A 199 2.84 -28.44 13.79
N GLY A 200 3.18 -27.44 14.63
CA GLY A 200 4.15 -27.61 15.72
C GLY A 200 5.62 -27.65 15.30
N LYS A 201 5.91 -27.36 14.03
CA LYS A 201 7.28 -27.39 13.47
C LYS A 201 8.08 -26.12 13.76
N ILE A 202 7.41 -25.05 14.15
CA ILE A 202 7.98 -23.82 14.70
C ILE A 202 7.17 -23.38 15.92
N ASP A 203 7.70 -22.43 16.65
CA ASP A 203 7.16 -22.02 17.95
C ASP A 203 6.47 -20.65 17.85
N ALA A 204 6.96 -19.77 16.97
CA ALA A 204 6.33 -18.48 16.69
C ALA A 204 6.53 -18.02 15.23
N VAL A 205 5.71 -17.06 14.80
CA VAL A 205 5.83 -16.34 13.52
C VAL A 205 5.88 -14.85 13.81
N THR A 206 6.71 -14.08 13.09
CA THR A 206 6.81 -12.62 13.30
C THR A 206 6.80 -11.85 11.99
N THR A 207 5.97 -10.80 11.96
CA THR A 207 5.88 -9.75 10.95
C THR A 207 4.91 -8.68 11.48
N ASP A 208 4.28 -7.91 10.61
CA ASP A 208 3.38 -6.82 10.94
C ASP A 208 2.08 -7.38 11.53
N ALA A 209 1.57 -6.71 12.57
CA ALA A 209 0.43 -7.16 13.35
C ALA A 209 -0.83 -7.36 12.50
N VAL A 210 -1.12 -6.47 11.55
CA VAL A 210 -2.25 -6.62 10.63
C VAL A 210 -2.18 -7.87 9.76
N ILE A 211 -0.98 -8.25 9.29
CA ILE A 211 -0.81 -9.47 8.48
C ILE A 211 -1.11 -10.70 9.35
N LEU A 212 -0.62 -10.70 10.59
CA LEU A 212 -0.83 -11.80 11.53
C LEU A 212 -2.28 -11.88 12.04
N ALA A 213 -2.97 -10.74 12.14
CA ALA A 213 -4.36 -10.65 12.58
C ALA A 213 -5.32 -11.44 11.68
N GLY A 214 -5.14 -11.38 10.36
CA GLY A 214 -5.94 -12.16 9.42
C GLY A 214 -5.81 -13.67 9.62
N PHE A 215 -4.64 -14.16 10.01
CA PHE A 215 -4.47 -15.58 10.38
C PHE A 215 -5.15 -15.93 11.71
N VAL A 216 -5.14 -15.02 12.69
CA VAL A 216 -5.90 -15.22 13.94
C VAL A 216 -7.40 -15.32 13.64
N HIS A 217 -7.90 -14.43 12.77
CA HIS A 217 -9.31 -14.43 12.34
C HIS A 217 -9.69 -15.72 11.61
N GLN A 218 -8.82 -16.24 10.73
CA GLN A 218 -9.05 -17.52 10.03
C GLN A 218 -8.97 -18.76 10.93
N HIS A 219 -8.25 -18.69 12.06
CA HIS A 219 -8.03 -19.81 12.96
C HIS A 219 -8.52 -19.49 14.39
N PRO A 220 -9.84 -19.26 14.57
CA PRO A 220 -10.39 -18.82 15.84
C PRO A 220 -10.09 -19.85 16.94
N GLY A 221 -9.54 -19.36 18.06
CA GLY A 221 -9.19 -20.18 19.21
C GLY A 221 -7.89 -21.01 19.08
N GLN A 222 -7.19 -20.97 17.95
CA GLN A 222 -5.94 -21.73 17.76
C GLN A 222 -4.68 -20.87 17.82
N LEU A 223 -4.79 -19.60 17.43
CA LEU A 223 -3.69 -18.65 17.40
C LEU A 223 -3.95 -17.45 18.31
N MET A 224 -2.88 -16.75 18.70
CA MET A 224 -2.92 -15.48 19.42
C MET A 224 -1.77 -14.56 19.01
N LEU A 225 -2.03 -13.24 19.00
CA LEU A 225 -1.00 -12.22 18.84
C LEU A 225 -0.36 -11.88 20.18
N ASN A 226 0.90 -11.50 20.10
CA ASN A 226 1.71 -11.03 21.21
C ASN A 226 2.36 -9.71 20.81
N ALA A 227 2.13 -8.68 21.62
CA ALA A 227 2.68 -7.36 21.41
C ALA A 227 4.10 -7.30 21.98
N LEU A 228 5.06 -6.87 21.17
CA LEU A 228 6.45 -6.66 21.60
C LEU A 228 6.67 -5.29 22.27
N GLY A 229 5.59 -4.54 22.53
CA GLY A 229 5.67 -3.16 23.05
C GLY A 229 6.28 -2.17 22.06
N ILE A 230 6.21 -2.46 20.76
CA ILE A 230 6.69 -1.60 19.67
C ILE A 230 5.50 -0.79 19.16
N ASP A 231 5.71 0.53 18.97
CA ASP A 231 4.71 1.45 18.43
C ASP A 231 4.38 1.16 16.95
N PHE A 232 3.40 1.87 16.38
CA PHE A 232 3.06 1.83 14.96
C PHE A 232 4.14 2.47 14.06
N ASP A 233 5.30 1.83 13.95
CA ASP A 233 6.46 2.30 13.18
C ASP A 233 6.52 1.76 11.74
N GLU A 234 5.71 0.75 11.42
CA GLU A 234 5.61 0.19 10.06
C GLU A 234 4.62 1.00 9.23
N GLN A 235 5.13 1.82 8.32
CA GLN A 235 4.33 2.64 7.41
C GLN A 235 4.31 2.01 6.02
N TRP A 236 3.15 1.60 5.51
CA TRP A 236 3.06 0.95 4.19
C TRP A 236 2.85 1.95 3.06
N GLY A 237 3.65 1.82 2.01
CA GLY A 237 3.55 2.64 0.80
C GLY A 237 3.44 1.79 -0.47
N MET A 238 2.91 2.40 -1.53
CA MET A 238 2.84 1.78 -2.85
C MET A 238 4.12 2.11 -3.63
N ASN A 239 4.77 1.12 -4.24
CA ASN A 239 5.95 1.37 -5.08
C ASN A 239 5.53 1.62 -6.54
N VAL A 240 5.94 2.76 -7.09
CA VAL A 240 5.60 3.22 -8.46
C VAL A 240 6.76 3.10 -9.46
N GLY A 241 7.89 2.51 -9.04
CA GLY A 241 9.05 2.41 -9.92
C GLY A 241 9.70 3.77 -10.16
N ASP A 242 10.19 3.98 -11.38
CA ASP A 242 10.71 5.28 -11.82
C ASP A 242 9.60 6.26 -12.28
N ASN A 243 8.32 5.87 -12.18
CA ASN A 243 7.20 6.67 -12.65
C ASN A 243 6.77 7.73 -11.62
N LEU A 244 7.54 8.82 -11.51
CA LEU A 244 7.26 9.90 -10.55
C LEU A 244 5.96 10.67 -10.83
N ALA A 245 5.49 10.67 -12.08
CA ALA A 245 4.19 11.22 -12.43
C ALA A 245 3.06 10.38 -11.80
N LEU A 246 3.15 9.04 -11.91
CA LEU A 246 2.25 8.12 -11.21
C LEU A 246 2.33 8.31 -9.69
N ARG A 247 3.53 8.45 -9.10
CA ARG A 247 3.68 8.76 -7.66
C ARG A 247 2.86 9.97 -7.23
N THR A 248 2.91 11.02 -8.04
CA THR A 248 2.18 12.28 -7.75
C THR A 248 0.67 12.06 -7.81
N LEU A 249 0.19 11.26 -8.78
CA LEU A 249 -1.23 10.92 -8.91
C LEU A 249 -1.72 9.97 -7.78
N VAL A 250 -0.92 8.98 -7.40
CA VAL A 250 -1.20 8.11 -6.25
C VAL A 250 -1.32 8.96 -4.98
N ASN A 251 -0.35 9.85 -4.73
CA ASN A 251 -0.38 10.75 -3.58
C ASN A 251 -1.55 11.75 -3.63
N LEU A 252 -1.99 12.19 -4.82
CA LEU A 252 -3.20 12.99 -4.97
C LEU A 252 -4.44 12.22 -4.53
N SER A 253 -4.55 10.95 -4.95
CA SER A 253 -5.67 10.06 -4.60
C SER A 253 -5.71 9.81 -3.09
N LEU A 254 -4.56 9.50 -2.48
CA LEU A 254 -4.43 9.33 -1.03
C LEU A 254 -4.73 10.64 -0.27
N TYR A 255 -4.34 11.79 -0.82
CA TYR A 255 -4.66 13.10 -0.23
C TYR A 255 -6.16 13.38 -0.25
N HIS A 256 -6.86 13.11 -1.36
CA HIS A 256 -8.31 13.26 -1.44
C HIS A 256 -9.01 12.31 -0.47
N SER A 257 -8.65 11.03 -0.48
CA SER A 257 -9.15 10.05 0.50
C SER A 257 -8.99 10.51 1.94
N ARG A 258 -7.88 11.18 2.28
CA ARG A 258 -7.62 11.62 3.66
C ARG A 258 -8.40 12.87 4.08
N TYR A 259 -8.61 13.81 3.16
CA TYR A 259 -9.02 15.18 3.48
C TYR A 259 -10.34 15.63 2.85
N ASP A 260 -10.88 14.90 1.88
CA ASP A 260 -12.25 15.08 1.40
C ASP A 260 -13.20 14.37 2.36
N ALA A 261 -14.02 15.14 3.09
CA ALA A 261 -14.96 14.59 4.08
C ALA A 261 -16.08 13.71 3.47
N THR A 262 -16.23 13.71 2.14
CA THR A 262 -17.19 12.87 1.43
C THR A 262 -16.58 11.57 0.92
N ASP A 263 -15.25 11.47 0.86
CA ASP A 263 -14.56 10.24 0.50
C ASP A 263 -14.42 9.37 1.75
N ARG A 264 -14.97 8.16 1.68
CA ARG A 264 -14.92 7.17 2.76
C ARG A 264 -14.28 5.85 2.32
N ARG A 265 -13.66 5.83 1.14
CA ARG A 265 -13.17 4.57 0.54
C ARG A 265 -12.13 3.88 1.42
N TRP A 266 -11.24 4.64 2.06
CA TRP A 266 -10.26 4.11 3.01
C TRP A 266 -10.93 3.60 4.28
N GLU A 267 -11.81 4.38 4.90
CA GLU A 267 -12.53 3.98 6.11
C GLU A 267 -13.36 2.72 5.85
N ASP A 268 -14.11 2.67 4.75
CA ASP A 268 -14.95 1.53 4.41
C ASP A 268 -14.12 0.27 4.11
N ALA A 269 -12.88 0.42 3.60
CA ALA A 269 -11.94 -0.68 3.50
C ALA A 269 -11.42 -1.13 4.86
N PHE A 270 -11.03 -0.20 5.73
CA PHE A 270 -10.58 -0.53 7.07
C PHE A 270 -11.67 -1.26 7.88
N GLU A 271 -12.91 -0.75 7.84
CA GLU A 271 -14.07 -1.34 8.51
C GLU A 271 -14.39 -2.76 8.03
N ARG A 272 -14.27 -3.00 6.72
CA ARG A 272 -14.58 -4.29 6.12
C ARG A 272 -13.49 -5.31 6.35
N ASP A 273 -12.24 -4.92 6.10
CA ASP A 273 -11.14 -5.86 5.93
C ASP A 273 -10.31 -6.01 7.22
N LEU A 274 -10.14 -4.94 8.01
CA LEU A 274 -9.22 -4.95 9.17
C LEU A 274 -9.95 -4.93 10.52
N ARG A 275 -11.12 -4.29 10.62
CA ARG A 275 -11.84 -4.19 11.91
C ARG A 275 -12.27 -5.54 12.50
N PRO A 276 -12.73 -6.54 11.71
CA PRO A 276 -13.02 -7.86 12.26
C PRO A 276 -11.77 -8.54 12.84
N GLU A 277 -10.64 -8.44 12.13
CA GLU A 277 -9.37 -9.05 12.54
C GLU A 277 -8.77 -8.38 13.78
N GLN A 278 -8.95 -7.07 13.88
CA GLN A 278 -8.63 -6.28 15.07
C GLN A 278 -9.43 -6.74 16.29
N HIS A 279 -10.72 -7.05 16.13
CA HIS A 279 -11.57 -7.51 17.23
C HIS A 279 -11.09 -8.84 17.81
N ASP A 280 -10.75 -9.79 16.93
CA ASP A 280 -10.29 -11.12 17.32
C ASP A 280 -8.87 -11.14 17.92
N SER A 281 -8.11 -10.06 17.69
CA SER A 281 -6.73 -9.89 18.13
C SER A 281 -6.58 -9.06 19.41
N LEU A 282 -7.69 -8.60 20.01
CA LEU A 282 -7.65 -7.87 21.28
C LEU A 282 -6.98 -8.69 22.39
N PRO A 283 -6.22 -8.03 23.30
CA PRO A 283 -6.16 -6.57 23.52
C PRO A 283 -5.17 -5.81 22.63
N GLN A 284 -4.44 -6.48 21.74
CA GLN A 284 -3.45 -5.82 20.89
C GLN A 284 -4.13 -5.05 19.75
N GLU A 285 -3.79 -3.77 19.61
CA GLU A 285 -4.13 -3.00 18.41
C GLU A 285 -3.20 -3.41 17.25
N VAL A 286 -3.77 -3.69 16.08
CA VAL A 286 -3.07 -4.26 14.93
C VAL A 286 -2.68 -3.17 13.93
N ALA A 287 -3.51 -2.15 13.73
CA ALA A 287 -3.20 -0.97 12.92
C ALA A 287 -3.92 0.27 13.44
N ASN A 288 -3.40 1.44 13.05
CA ASN A 288 -4.07 2.70 13.27
C ASN A 288 -5.39 2.74 12.49
N ASP A 289 -6.49 3.03 13.19
CA ASP A 289 -7.85 3.09 12.61
C ASP A 289 -8.14 4.39 11.82
N ARG A 290 -7.11 5.18 11.52
CA ARG A 290 -7.18 6.38 10.70
C ARG A 290 -6.11 6.35 9.61
N GLN A 291 -6.51 6.80 8.43
CA GLN A 291 -5.57 6.97 7.32
C GLN A 291 -4.40 7.88 7.74
N PRO A 292 -3.14 7.49 7.45
CA PRO A 292 -1.98 8.32 7.70
C PRO A 292 -2.10 9.71 7.04
N PRO A 293 -1.51 10.77 7.62
CA PRO A 293 -1.53 12.09 7.01
C PRO A 293 -0.76 12.10 5.68
N VAL A 294 -1.30 12.80 4.68
CA VAL A 294 -0.72 12.89 3.34
C VAL A 294 -0.40 14.34 3.01
N ALA A 295 0.80 14.63 2.54
CA ALA A 295 1.14 15.99 2.12
C ALA A 295 0.36 16.39 0.86
N LYS A 296 -0.15 17.62 0.80
CA LYS A 296 -0.78 18.14 -0.41
C LYS A 296 0.21 18.15 -1.57
N VAL A 297 -0.13 17.46 -2.66
CA VAL A 297 0.68 17.48 -3.88
C VAL A 297 0.42 18.74 -4.69
N ARG A 298 1.45 19.18 -5.42
CA ARG A 298 1.36 20.34 -6.30
C ARG A 298 0.83 19.91 -7.67
N VAL A 299 -0.48 19.87 -7.80
CA VAL A 299 -1.18 19.70 -9.08
C VAL A 299 -1.99 20.95 -9.37
N ARG A 300 -1.99 21.39 -10.63
CA ARG A 300 -2.82 22.52 -11.06
C ARG A 300 -4.27 22.05 -11.18
N GLU A 301 -5.15 22.71 -10.44
CA GLU A 301 -6.61 22.55 -10.50
C GLU A 301 -7.21 23.86 -10.98
N TRP A 302 -8.10 23.79 -11.96
CA TRP A 302 -8.86 24.96 -12.39
C TRP A 302 -10.10 25.18 -11.52
N PRO A 303 -10.58 26.43 -11.35
CA PRO A 303 -11.75 26.73 -10.53
C PRO A 303 -13.05 26.02 -10.96
N TRP A 304 -13.14 25.56 -12.20
CA TRP A 304 -14.29 24.85 -12.77
C TRP A 304 -14.12 23.32 -12.80
N GLU A 305 -13.00 22.80 -12.31
CA GLU A 305 -12.74 21.35 -12.14
C GLU A 305 -13.14 20.86 -10.73
N LYS A 306 -13.70 21.74 -9.90
CA LYS A 306 -14.22 21.44 -8.57
C LYS A 306 -15.71 21.12 -8.58
#